data_AF-A0A3P7M7T4-F1
#
_entry.id   AF-A0A3P7M7T4-F1
#
_cell.length_a   1.000
_cell.length_b   1.000
_cell.length_c   1.000
_cell.angle_alpha   90.00
_cell.angle_beta   90.00
_cell.angle_gamma   90.00
#
_symmetry.space_group_name_H-M   'P 1'
#
loop_
_entity.id
_entity.type
_entity.pdbx_description
1 polymer ?
#
loop_
_entity_poly.entity_id
_entity_poly.type
_entity_poly.pdbx_seq_one_letter_code
_entity_poly.pdbx_strand_id
1 'polypeptide(L)'
;MQTLPGQIYTELFYKNLGHMAKSGRCELSPDEEGCDVFFQICIWKGTAFSSPICDVGRHTTRTFEDAQNVILAEESFIQFPLKNYPPPMIRLRVEAWDKDRNSPHDHIVSFVSEVVELDSRASFKGVKLIKVDETPDNKDVQ
;
A
#
# COMPACT_ATOMS: atom_id res chain seq x y z
N MET A 1 12.17 -10.27 27.79
CA MET A 1 11.72 -9.25 26.82
C MET A 1 12.46 -9.53 25.51
N GLN A 2 11.75 -9.77 24.41
CA GLN A 2 12.39 -9.87 23.10
C GLN A 2 12.68 -8.46 22.59
N THR A 3 13.94 -8.16 22.33
CA THR A 3 14.36 -6.93 21.65
C THR A 3 13.91 -7.04 20.18
N LEU A 4 13.08 -6.10 19.73
CA LEU A 4 12.74 -6.02 18.31
C LEU A 4 14.00 -5.61 17.53
N PRO A 5 14.37 -6.31 16.44
CA PRO A 5 15.54 -6.00 15.64
C PRO A 5 15.49 -4.63 14.93
N GLY A 6 14.31 -4.01 14.83
CA GLY A 6 14.13 -2.68 14.29
C GLY A 6 12.69 -2.41 13.85
N GLN A 7 12.48 -1.27 13.20
CA GLN A 7 11.21 -0.89 12.58
C GLN A 7 11.48 -0.31 11.19
N ILE A 8 10.59 -0.58 10.24
CA ILE A 8 10.53 0.16 8.97
C ILE A 8 9.38 1.16 9.08
N TYR A 9 9.67 2.42 8.73
CA TYR A 9 8.69 3.49 8.64
C TYR A 9 8.41 3.78 7.18
N THR A 10 7.13 3.88 6.81
CA THR A 10 6.73 4.24 5.45
C THR A 10 5.68 5.33 5.48
N GLU A 11 5.84 6.29 4.59
CA GLU A 11 4.81 7.27 4.29
C GLU A 11 4.08 6.86 3.00
N LEU A 12 2.78 7.09 2.96
CA LEU A 12 1.90 6.75 1.85
C LEU A 12 1.08 7.97 1.44
N PHE A 13 1.09 8.27 0.15
CA PHE A 13 0.24 9.28 -0.46
C PHE A 13 -0.58 8.59 -1.55
N TYR A 14 -1.90 8.75 -1.50
CA TYR A 14 -2.83 8.11 -2.41
C TYR A 14 -3.82 9.13 -2.96
N LYS A 15 -4.19 8.97 -4.24
CA LYS A 15 -5.18 9.80 -4.93
C LYS A 15 -6.01 9.00 -5.92
N ASN A 16 -7.33 9.05 -5.79
CA ASN A 16 -8.33 8.48 -6.69
C ASN A 16 -9.55 9.42 -6.80
N LEU A 17 -9.40 10.48 -7.59
CA LEU A 17 -10.46 11.50 -7.73
C LEU A 17 -11.73 10.99 -8.40
N GLY A 18 -11.61 9.94 -9.21
CA GLY A 18 -12.73 9.38 -9.96
C GLY A 18 -13.52 8.31 -9.22
N HIS A 19 -13.07 7.91 -8.03
CA HIS A 19 -13.57 6.72 -7.30
C HIS A 19 -13.59 5.47 -8.19
N MET A 20 -12.48 5.27 -8.92
CA MET A 20 -12.34 4.17 -9.86
C MET A 20 -11.64 3.00 -9.19
N ALA A 21 -12.28 1.84 -9.20
CA ALA A 21 -11.64 0.56 -9.00
C ALA A 21 -11.00 0.08 -10.33
N LYS A 22 -10.37 -1.09 -10.29
CA LYS A 22 -9.76 -1.71 -11.47
C LYS A 22 -10.75 -2.02 -12.59
N SER A 23 -12.00 -2.30 -12.24
CA SER A 23 -13.06 -2.78 -13.13
C SER A 23 -14.28 -1.86 -13.22
N GLY A 24 -14.12 -0.57 -12.92
CA GLY A 24 -15.20 0.42 -12.98
C GLY A 24 -15.18 1.38 -11.80
N ARG A 25 -16.32 2.03 -11.52
CA ARG A 25 -16.48 2.84 -10.30
C ARG A 25 -16.69 1.92 -9.09
N CYS A 26 -16.23 2.36 -7.92
CA CYS A 26 -16.52 1.70 -6.64
C CYS A 26 -18.02 1.74 -6.29
N GLU A 27 -18.71 2.83 -6.67
CA GLU A 27 -20.13 3.02 -6.37
C GLU A 27 -21.00 2.00 -7.14
N LEU A 28 -21.67 1.10 -6.41
CA LEU A 28 -22.63 0.15 -6.97
C LEU A 28 -24.07 0.65 -6.85
N SER A 29 -24.31 1.63 -5.99
CA SER A 29 -25.61 2.27 -5.78
C SER A 29 -25.52 3.81 -5.78
N PRO A 30 -26.63 4.52 -6.06
CA PRO A 30 -26.66 5.99 -6.02
C PRO A 30 -26.43 6.61 -4.64
N ASP A 31 -26.51 5.81 -3.57
CA ASP A 31 -26.38 6.26 -2.19
C ASP A 31 -24.94 6.04 -1.64
N GLU A 32 -24.05 5.42 -2.42
CA GLU A 32 -22.63 5.28 -2.09
C GLU A 32 -21.85 6.46 -2.68
N GLU A 33 -21.06 7.15 -1.85
CA GLU A 33 -20.30 8.33 -2.23
C GLU A 33 -18.80 8.02 -2.33
N GLY A 34 -18.45 7.05 -3.17
CA GLY A 34 -17.06 6.83 -3.58
C GLY A 34 -16.49 5.47 -3.21
N CYS A 35 -15.24 5.44 -2.75
CA CYS A 35 -14.55 4.21 -2.36
C CYS A 35 -14.21 4.28 -0.86
N ASP A 36 -14.55 3.23 -0.15
CA ASP A 36 -14.12 2.93 1.22
C ASP A 36 -12.72 2.30 1.20
N VAL A 37 -11.71 3.14 1.01
CA VAL A 37 -10.35 2.68 0.70
C VAL A 37 -9.65 2.08 1.90
N PHE A 38 -8.97 0.96 1.72
CA PHE A 38 -7.92 0.49 2.64
C PHE A 38 -6.72 -0.04 1.85
N PHE A 39 -5.56 -0.10 2.51
CA PHE A 39 -4.31 -0.53 1.88
C PHE A 39 -3.83 -1.84 2.48
N GLN A 40 -3.47 -2.78 1.61
CA GLN A 40 -2.66 -3.94 1.98
C GLN A 40 -1.22 -3.70 1.53
N ILE A 41 -0.29 -3.76 2.48
CA ILE A 41 1.14 -3.52 2.24
C ILE A 41 1.91 -4.79 2.56
N CYS A 42 2.68 -5.25 1.61
CA CYS A 42 3.51 -6.44 1.68
C CYS A 42 4.97 -6.06 1.41
N ILE A 43 5.88 -6.42 2.31
CA ILE A 43 7.32 -6.16 2.18
C ILE A 43 8.05 -7.51 2.16
N TRP A 44 8.96 -7.67 1.21
CA TRP A 44 9.78 -8.87 1.05
C TRP A 44 11.23 -8.54 0.71
N LYS A 45 12.09 -9.56 0.76
CA LYS A 45 13.49 -9.47 0.30
C LYS A 45 13.58 -9.01 -1.15
N GLY A 46 14.36 -7.97 -1.44
CA GLY A 46 14.41 -7.29 -2.74
C GLY A 46 15.03 -8.07 -3.91
N THR A 47 15.21 -9.38 -3.79
CA THR A 47 15.83 -10.24 -4.82
C THR A 47 14.90 -10.55 -6.00
N ALA A 48 13.58 -10.46 -5.82
CA ALA A 48 12.58 -10.71 -6.84
C ALA A 48 11.67 -9.50 -7.03
N PHE A 49 11.29 -9.18 -8.28
CA PHE A 49 10.43 -8.04 -8.58
C PHE A 49 9.05 -8.13 -7.92
N SER A 50 8.48 -9.33 -7.83
CA SER A 50 7.21 -9.58 -7.14
C SER A 50 7.36 -10.85 -6.30
N SER A 51 6.68 -10.88 -5.15
CA SER A 51 6.62 -12.03 -4.25
C SER A 51 5.22 -12.16 -3.66
N PRO A 52 4.65 -13.38 -3.60
CA PRO A 52 3.44 -13.63 -2.83
C PRO A 52 3.71 -13.69 -1.32
N ILE A 53 4.98 -13.82 -0.92
CA ILE A 53 5.41 -13.94 0.46
C ILE A 53 5.87 -12.57 0.98
N CYS A 54 5.32 -12.14 2.11
CA CYS A 54 5.69 -10.90 2.82
C CYS A 54 6.61 -11.21 4.00
N ASP A 55 7.83 -11.69 3.74
CA ASP A 55 8.73 -12.23 4.76
C ASP A 55 9.41 -11.16 5.64
N VAL A 56 9.38 -9.89 5.21
CA VAL A 56 9.91 -8.75 5.98
C VAL A 56 8.80 -8.10 6.81
N GLY A 57 7.65 -7.86 6.21
CA GLY A 57 6.54 -7.19 6.88
C GLY A 57 5.24 -7.25 6.10
N ARG A 58 4.12 -7.24 6.82
CA ARG A 58 2.78 -7.12 6.25
C ARG A 58 1.96 -6.21 7.13
N HIS A 59 1.19 -5.32 6.51
CA HIS A 59 0.27 -4.43 7.21
C HIS A 59 -1.00 -4.26 6.39
N THR A 60 -2.13 -4.15 7.07
CA THR A 60 -3.39 -3.73 6.48
C THR A 60 -3.85 -2.51 7.26
N THR A 61 -4.09 -1.40 6.57
CA THR A 61 -4.53 -0.17 7.24
C THR A 61 -5.98 -0.31 7.69
N ARG A 62 -6.43 0.64 8.51
CA ARG A 62 -7.86 0.90 8.64
C ARG A 62 -8.46 1.34 7.31
N THR A 63 -9.79 1.33 7.24
CA THR A 63 -10.56 1.91 6.14
C THR A 63 -10.62 3.43 6.26
N PHE A 64 -10.61 4.09 5.12
CA PHE A 64 -10.83 5.51 4.91
C PHE A 64 -12.10 5.63 4.06
N GLU A 65 -13.22 5.86 4.73
CA GLU A 65 -14.54 5.90 4.08
C GLU A 65 -14.59 7.06 3.06
N ASP A 66 -15.18 6.81 1.90
CA ASP A 66 -15.42 7.80 0.82
C ASP A 66 -14.16 8.61 0.40
N ALA A 67 -12.97 8.02 0.50
CA ALA A 67 -11.71 8.77 0.42
C ALA A 67 -11.17 8.91 -1.02
N GLN A 68 -11.15 10.15 -1.53
CA GLN A 68 -10.44 10.48 -2.77
C GLN A 68 -8.92 10.63 -2.59
N ASN A 69 -8.48 10.99 -1.38
CA ASN A 69 -7.08 11.20 -1.07
C ASN A 69 -6.79 10.64 0.31
N VAL A 70 -5.65 9.97 0.46
CA VAL A 70 -5.16 9.51 1.77
C VAL A 70 -3.70 9.92 1.91
N ILE A 71 -3.36 10.52 3.05
CA ILE A 71 -2.00 10.89 3.41
C ILE A 71 -1.69 10.25 4.76
N LEU A 72 -0.70 9.36 4.78
CA LEU A 72 -0.15 8.73 5.96
C LEU A 72 1.32 9.14 6.06
N ALA A 73 1.57 10.26 6.73
CA ALA A 73 2.88 10.88 6.88
C ALA A 73 3.07 11.45 8.30
N GLU A 74 4.30 11.80 8.65
CA GLU A 74 4.67 12.50 9.90
C GLU A 74 4.24 11.82 11.21
N GLU A 75 3.07 12.10 11.76
CA GLU A 75 2.57 11.43 12.98
C GLU A 75 1.70 10.21 12.67
N SER A 76 1.37 10.02 11.38
CA SER A 76 0.47 8.97 10.88
C SER A 76 1.15 7.96 9.94
N PHE A 77 2.49 7.93 9.90
CA PHE A 77 3.22 6.93 9.10
C PHE A 77 2.92 5.51 9.55
N ILE A 78 3.13 4.57 8.63
CA ILE A 78 2.92 3.16 8.89
C ILE A 78 4.20 2.57 9.46
N GLN A 79 4.05 1.80 10.54
CA GLN A 79 5.14 1.13 11.23
C GLN A 79 5.10 -0.38 10.98
N PHE A 80 6.22 -0.92 10.50
CA PHE A 80 6.42 -2.36 10.36
C PHE A 80 7.44 -2.84 11.41
N PRO A 81 6.98 -3.36 12.57
CA PRO A 81 7.89 -3.96 13.52
C PRO A 81 8.54 -5.20 12.91
N LEU A 82 9.86 -5.20 12.84
CA LEU A 82 10.60 -6.30 12.25
C LEU A 82 10.68 -7.46 13.24
N LYS A 83 10.38 -8.67 12.78
CA LYS A 83 10.55 -9.90 13.58
C LYS A 83 11.99 -10.43 13.55
N ASN A 84 12.71 -10.15 12.46
CA ASN A 84 14.09 -10.55 12.20
C ASN A 84 14.89 -9.33 11.72
N TYR A 85 16.22 -9.39 11.74
CA TYR A 85 17.04 -8.36 11.10
C TYR A 85 16.61 -8.17 9.63
N PRO A 86 16.43 -6.92 9.18
CA PRO A 86 15.99 -6.67 7.83
C PRO A 86 17.06 -7.12 6.83
N PRO A 87 16.68 -7.66 5.67
CA PRO A 87 17.61 -7.87 4.57
C PRO A 87 18.17 -6.51 4.10
N PRO A 88 19.36 -6.45 3.49
CA PRO A 88 19.94 -5.20 3.01
C PRO A 88 19.11 -4.53 1.91
N MET A 89 18.33 -5.32 1.18
CA MET A 89 17.46 -4.87 0.10
C MET A 89 16.06 -5.41 0.31
N ILE A 90 15.07 -4.54 0.17
CA ILE A 90 13.65 -4.89 0.19
C ILE A 90 12.97 -4.44 -1.09
N ARG A 91 11.78 -5.00 -1.32
CA ARG A 91 10.74 -4.40 -2.16
C ARG A 91 9.45 -4.42 -1.38
N LEU A 92 8.52 -3.55 -1.78
CA LEU A 92 7.19 -3.52 -1.22
C LEU A 92 6.14 -3.47 -2.33
N ARG A 93 4.97 -4.04 -2.02
CA ARG A 93 3.75 -3.93 -2.80
C ARG A 93 2.72 -3.24 -1.95
N VAL A 94 2.07 -2.23 -2.52
CA VAL A 94 0.90 -1.56 -1.94
C VAL A 94 -0.27 -1.87 -2.85
N GLU A 95 -1.32 -2.40 -2.27
CA GLU A 95 -2.58 -2.71 -2.95
C GLU A 95 -3.67 -1.86 -2.29
N ALA A 96 -4.32 -0.99 -3.06
CA ALA A 96 -5.50 -0.27 -2.62
C ALA A 96 -6.74 -1.08 -2.98
N TRP A 97 -7.66 -1.16 -2.03
CA TRP A 97 -8.91 -1.91 -2.13
C TRP A 97 -10.06 -1.06 -1.66
N ASP A 98 -11.20 -1.23 -2.28
CA ASP A 98 -12.47 -0.71 -1.84
C ASP A 98 -13.17 -1.73 -0.93
N LYS A 99 -13.77 -1.26 0.16
CA LYS A 99 -14.35 -2.14 1.17
C LYS A 99 -15.85 -2.30 0.98
N ASP A 100 -16.21 -3.36 0.28
CA ASP A 100 -17.58 -3.83 0.24
C ASP A 100 -18.09 -4.44 1.57
N ARG A 101 -19.36 -4.18 1.90
CA ARG A 101 -20.04 -4.81 3.06
C ARG A 101 -20.60 -6.19 2.75
N ASN A 102 -21.17 -6.36 1.55
CA ASN A 102 -21.94 -7.55 1.16
C ASN A 102 -21.38 -8.28 -0.08
N SER A 103 -20.32 -7.73 -0.68
CA SER A 103 -19.58 -8.26 -1.83
C SER A 103 -18.13 -8.54 -1.43
N PRO A 104 -17.37 -9.30 -2.24
CA PRO A 104 -15.92 -9.25 -2.18
C PRO A 104 -15.42 -7.82 -2.41
N HIS A 105 -14.39 -7.42 -1.68
CA HIS A 105 -13.74 -6.11 -1.83
C HIS A 105 -13.21 -5.90 -3.24
N ASP A 106 -13.55 -4.76 -3.84
CA ASP A 106 -13.07 -4.40 -5.16
C ASP A 106 -11.60 -3.95 -5.13
N HIS A 107 -10.79 -4.55 -6.00
CA HIS A 107 -9.40 -4.14 -6.15
C HIS A 107 -9.33 -2.81 -6.89
N ILE A 108 -8.66 -1.82 -6.31
CA ILE A 108 -8.47 -0.51 -6.96
C ILE A 108 -7.22 -0.54 -7.83
N VAL A 109 -6.06 -0.75 -7.21
CA VAL A 109 -4.77 -0.69 -7.89
C VAL A 109 -3.66 -1.34 -7.07
N SER A 110 -2.68 -1.90 -7.75
CA SER A 110 -1.46 -2.45 -7.19
C SER A 110 -0.23 -1.69 -7.68
N PHE A 111 0.64 -1.34 -6.73
CA PHE A 111 1.94 -0.74 -6.99
C PHE A 111 3.04 -1.59 -6.39
N VAL A 112 4.16 -1.72 -7.12
CA VAL A 112 5.37 -2.40 -6.66
C VAL A 112 6.54 -1.43 -6.69
N SER A 113 7.30 -1.36 -5.60
CA SER A 113 8.48 -0.51 -5.56
C SER A 113 9.61 -1.04 -6.43
N GLU A 114 10.49 -0.13 -6.86
CA GLU A 114 11.88 -0.51 -7.20
C GLU A 114 12.60 -1.14 -5.98
N VAL A 115 13.81 -1.70 -6.18
CA VAL A 115 14.61 -2.21 -5.05
C VAL A 115 14.94 -1.04 -4.13
N VAL A 116 14.70 -1.23 -2.83
CA VAL A 116 15.06 -0.28 -1.78
C VAL A 116 16.20 -0.87 -0.97
N GLU A 117 17.35 -0.22 -1.01
CA GLU A 117 18.46 -0.50 -0.09
C GLU A 117 18.16 0.14 1.27
N LEU A 118 18.25 -0.66 2.34
CA LEU A 118 18.01 -0.20 3.71
C LEU A 118 19.33 0.26 4.34
N ASP A 119 19.40 1.54 4.74
CA ASP A 119 20.45 2.09 5.60
C ASP A 119 19.79 2.86 6.75
N SER A 120 19.97 2.38 7.99
CA SER A 120 19.38 2.98 9.18
C SER A 120 19.95 4.36 9.53
N ARG A 121 21.03 4.79 8.87
CA ARG A 121 21.65 6.11 9.06
C ARG A 121 21.19 7.11 8.00
N ALA A 122 20.51 6.67 6.95
CA ALA A 122 20.02 7.54 5.90
C ALA A 122 18.74 8.26 6.34
N SER A 123 18.51 9.45 5.79
CA SER A 123 17.23 10.15 5.93
C SER A 123 16.12 9.42 5.20
N PHE A 124 14.86 9.83 5.45
CA PHE A 124 13.72 9.34 4.70
C PHE A 124 13.94 9.49 3.19
N LYS A 125 13.62 8.45 2.42
CA LYS A 125 13.88 8.36 0.99
C LYS A 125 12.58 8.09 0.25
N GLY A 126 12.27 8.95 -0.72
CA GLY A 126 11.19 8.69 -1.66
C GLY A 126 11.46 7.43 -2.47
N VAL A 127 10.48 6.53 -2.54
CA VAL A 127 10.57 5.28 -3.28
C VAL A 127 9.69 5.39 -4.52
N LYS A 128 10.25 5.07 -5.69
CA LYS A 128 9.46 5.00 -6.91
C LYS A 128 8.63 3.73 -6.91
N LEU A 129 7.33 3.92 -7.09
CA LEU A 129 6.32 2.87 -7.22
C LEU A 129 5.95 2.69 -8.70
N ILE A 130 5.86 1.44 -9.14
CA ILE A 130 5.47 1.05 -10.49
C ILE A 130 4.06 0.46 -10.39
N LYS A 131 3.10 1.05 -11.09
CA LYS A 131 1.76 0.47 -11.22
C LYS A 131 1.86 -0.82 -12.02
N VAL A 132 1.38 -1.93 -11.46
CA VAL A 132 1.56 -3.28 -12.08
C VAL A 132 0.29 -3.85 -12.69
N ASP A 133 -0.84 -3.19 -12.50
CA ASP A 133 -2.13 -3.69 -12.96
C ASP A 133 -3.07 -2.60 -13.50
N GLU A 134 -2.45 -1.66 -14.22
CA GLU A 134 -3.14 -0.57 -14.90
C GLU A 134 -4.26 -1.07 -15.84
N THR A 135 -5.41 -0.41 -15.74
CA THR A 135 -6.56 -0.55 -16.62
C THR A 135 -7.00 0.84 -17.10
N PRO A 136 -7.86 0.93 -18.14
CA PRO A 136 -8.43 2.21 -18.56
C PRO A 136 -9.12 2.97 -17.43
N ASP A 137 -9.70 2.24 -16.47
CA ASP A 137 -10.47 2.78 -15.36
C ASP A 137 -9.58 3.33 -14.23
N ASN A 138 -8.51 2.63 -13.86
CA ASN A 138 -7.65 3.01 -12.73
C ASN A 138 -6.34 3.75 -13.13
N LYS A 139 -6.16 4.09 -14.41
CA LYS A 139 -4.94 4.72 -14.92
C LYS A 139 -4.55 6.00 -14.19
N ASP A 140 -5.53 6.76 -13.69
CA ASP A 140 -5.33 8.06 -13.04
C ASP A 140 -5.14 7.94 -11.52
N VAL A 141 -5.30 6.75 -10.94
CA VAL A 141 -5.04 6.48 -9.51
C VAL A 141 -3.54 6.56 -9.24
N GLN A 142 -3.14 7.24 -8.17
CA GLN A 142 -1.74 7.47 -7.79
C GLN A 142 -1.47 7.09 -6.35
#